data_AF-A0AAV9TWC3-F1
#
_entry.id   AF-A0AAV9TWC3-F1
#
_cell.length_a   1.000
_cell.length_b   1.000
_cell.length_c   1.000
_cell.angle_alpha   90.00
_cell.angle_beta   90.00
_cell.angle_gamma   90.00
#
_symmetry.space_group_name_H-M   'P 1'
#
loop_
_entity.id
_entity.type
_entity.pdbx_description
1 polymer ?
#
loop_
_entity_poly.entity_id
_entity_poly.type
_entity_poly.pdbx_seq_one_letter_code
_entity_poly.pdbx_strand_id
1 'polypeptide(L)'
;MSPQPAADPPAATNAQMSDARLPLAYRDRCAGLLVPLNRCRFETWYLPWKCEDERHSYERCQYDEFMKRVKKMEELKAANPGMRSN
;
A
#
# COMPACT_ATOMS: atom_id res chain seq x y z
N MET A 1 5.89 -19.93 13.71
CA MET A 1 5.42 -19.30 12.47
C MET A 1 6.57 -18.58 11.81
N SER A 2 7.11 -19.10 10.70
CA SER A 2 8.09 -18.38 9.89
C SER A 2 7.41 -17.17 9.21
N PRO A 3 8.05 -15.99 9.14
CA PRO A 3 7.53 -14.89 8.36
C PRO A 3 7.70 -15.28 6.89
N GLN A 4 6.60 -15.62 6.22
CA GLN A 4 6.65 -15.78 4.77
C GLN A 4 6.98 -14.41 4.16
N PRO A 5 7.89 -14.32 3.18
CA PRO A 5 8.04 -13.10 2.39
C PRO A 5 6.66 -12.76 1.84
N ALA A 6 6.18 -11.54 2.12
CA ALA A 6 4.86 -11.13 1.66
C ALA A 6 4.80 -11.33 0.15
N ALA A 7 3.91 -12.22 -0.31
CA ALA A 7 3.59 -12.34 -1.71
C ALA A 7 3.27 -10.94 -2.25
N ASP A 8 3.70 -10.64 -3.47
CA ASP A 8 3.42 -9.34 -4.06
C ASP A 8 1.90 -9.07 -3.99
N PRO A 9 1.50 -7.88 -3.53
CA PRO A 9 0.09 -7.55 -3.40
C PRO A 9 -0.60 -7.73 -4.77
N PRO A 10 -1.87 -8.15 -4.80
CA PRO A 10 -2.60 -8.30 -6.05
C PRO A 10 -2.55 -6.98 -6.83
N ALA A 11 -1.99 -7.04 -8.04
CA ALA A 11 -1.83 -5.86 -8.88
C ALA A 11 -3.18 -5.47 -9.49
N ALA A 12 -3.60 -4.22 -9.29
CA ALA A 12 -4.73 -3.65 -10.02
C ALA A 12 -4.26 -2.98 -11.31
N THR A 13 -4.95 -3.24 -12.41
CA THR A 13 -4.72 -2.50 -13.66
C THR A 13 -5.20 -1.05 -13.53
N ASN A 14 -4.67 -0.16 -14.37
CA ASN A 14 -5.10 1.24 -14.39
C ASN A 14 -6.61 1.41 -14.66
N ALA A 15 -7.17 0.55 -15.53
CA ALA A 15 -8.61 0.53 -15.80
C ALA A 15 -9.40 0.20 -14.52
N GLN A 16 -9.03 -0.88 -13.81
CA GLN A 16 -9.68 -1.27 -12.56
C GLN A 16 -9.59 -0.18 -11.48
N MET A 17 -8.46 0.51 -11.36
CA MET A 17 -8.30 1.63 -10.41
C MET A 17 -9.16 2.85 -10.78
N SER A 18 -9.35 3.08 -12.09
CA SER A 18 -10.22 4.14 -12.60
C SER A 18 -11.69 3.81 -12.37
N ASP A 19 -12.10 2.58 -12.65
CA ASP A 19 -13.47 2.09 -12.46
C ASP A 19 -13.87 2.13 -10.97
N ALA A 20 -12.93 1.79 -10.08
CA ALA A 20 -13.08 1.92 -8.63
C ALA A 20 -12.99 3.37 -8.13
N ARG A 21 -12.79 4.36 -9.01
CA ARG A 21 -12.67 5.79 -8.71
C ARG A 21 -11.64 6.10 -7.62
N LEU A 22 -10.50 5.41 -7.64
CA LEU A 22 -9.43 5.68 -6.68
C LEU A 22 -8.78 7.05 -6.95
N PRO A 23 -8.59 7.90 -5.93
CA PRO A 23 -7.80 9.12 -6.04
C PRO A 23 -6.35 8.81 -6.45
N LEU A 24 -5.70 9.73 -7.17
CA LEU A 24 -4.35 9.52 -7.70
C LEU A 24 -3.32 9.13 -6.64
N ALA A 25 -3.43 9.69 -5.43
CA ALA A 25 -2.53 9.38 -4.32
C ALA A 25 -2.55 7.91 -3.88
N TYR A 26 -3.65 7.19 -4.15
CA TYR A 26 -3.84 5.80 -3.75
C TYR A 26 -3.72 4.81 -4.93
N ARG A 27 -3.31 5.28 -6.11
CA ARG A 27 -3.04 4.44 -7.29
C ARG A 27 -1.61 3.91 -7.27
N ASP A 28 -1.25 3.25 -6.19
CA ASP A 28 0.07 2.67 -5.98
C ASP A 28 0.07 1.14 -6.14
N ARG A 29 1.20 0.50 -5.84
CA ARG A 29 1.33 -0.96 -5.92
C ARG A 29 0.37 -1.73 -5.00
N CYS A 30 -0.14 -1.07 -3.96
CA CYS A 30 -1.06 -1.66 -2.99
C CYS A 30 -2.54 -1.45 -3.36
N ALA A 31 -2.84 -0.75 -4.46
CA ALA A 31 -4.20 -0.39 -4.86
C ALA A 31 -5.15 -1.58 -5.03
N GLY A 32 -4.65 -2.76 -5.42
CA GLY A 32 -5.48 -3.96 -5.56
C GLY A 32 -6.04 -4.49 -4.24
N LEU A 33 -5.42 -4.17 -3.09
CA LEU A 33 -5.96 -4.45 -1.75
C LEU A 33 -6.94 -3.36 -1.29
N LEU A 34 -6.80 -2.14 -1.80
CA LEU A 34 -7.66 -1.01 -1.43
C LEU A 34 -9.07 -1.13 -2.03
N VAL A 35 -9.20 -1.65 -3.25
CA VAL A 35 -10.50 -1.87 -3.90
C VAL A 35 -11.44 -2.77 -3.06
N PRO A 36 -11.05 -3.99 -2.64
CA PRO A 36 -11.90 -4.82 -1.80
C PRO A 36 -12.14 -4.21 -0.41
N LEU A 37 -11.13 -3.54 0.18
CA LEU A 37 -11.31 -2.83 1.45
C LEU A 37 -12.38 -1.73 1.37
N ASN A 38 -12.34 -0.91 0.31
CA ASN A 38 -13.33 0.14 0.12
C ASN A 38 -14.73 -0.44 -0.11
N ARG A 39 -14.83 -1.54 -0.85
CA ARG A 39 -16.10 -2.26 -1.01
C ARG A 39 -16.65 -2.71 0.35
N CYS A 40 -15.85 -3.38 1.17
CA CYS A 40 -16.25 -3.83 2.50
C CYS A 40 -16.66 -2.65 3.40
N ARG A 41 -15.94 -1.53 3.36
CA ARG A 41 -16.28 -0.31 4.11
C ARG A 41 -17.65 0.25 3.71
N PHE A 42 -17.95 0.32 2.41
CA PHE A 42 -19.26 0.76 1.94
C PHE A 42 -20.38 -0.19 2.36
N GLU A 43 -20.19 -1.51 2.19
CA GLU A 43 -21.19 -2.53 2.54
C GLU A 43 -21.48 -2.59 4.05
N THR A 44 -20.48 -2.30 4.89
CA THR A 44 -20.58 -2.34 6.35
C THR A 44 -20.76 -0.96 6.99
N TRP A 45 -21.03 0.09 6.21
CA TRP A 45 -21.22 1.46 6.71
C TRP A 45 -20.05 2.01 7.53
N TYR A 46 -18.81 1.64 7.16
CA TYR A 46 -17.58 2.11 7.79
C TYR A 46 -17.48 1.82 9.30
N LEU A 47 -18.12 0.74 9.76
CA LEU A 47 -18.01 0.33 11.16
C LEU A 47 -16.55 -0.03 11.51
N PRO A 48 -16.01 0.44 12.65
CA PRO A 48 -14.58 0.33 12.93
C PRO A 48 -14.08 -1.08 13.25
N TRP A 49 -14.99 -2.00 13.61
CA TRP A 49 -14.73 -3.42 13.92
C TRP A 49 -15.02 -4.36 12.74
N LYS A 50 -15.26 -3.81 11.53
CA LYS A 50 -15.44 -4.59 10.29
C LYS A 50 -14.26 -4.34 9.37
N CYS A 51 -14.03 -5.29 8.45
CA CYS A 51 -12.98 -5.23 7.44
C CYS A 51 -11.56 -5.15 8.02
N GLU A 52 -11.32 -5.73 9.20
CA GLU A 52 -10.04 -5.62 9.91
C GLU A 52 -8.91 -6.33 9.15
N ASP A 53 -9.18 -7.49 8.57
CA ASP A 53 -8.20 -8.27 7.82
C ASP A 53 -7.79 -7.57 6.52
N GLU A 54 -8.77 -7.03 5.78
CA GLU A 54 -8.51 -6.27 4.56
C GLU A 54 -7.77 -4.97 4.85
N ARG A 55 -8.12 -4.29 5.96
CA ARG A 55 -7.43 -3.09 6.44
C ARG A 55 -5.99 -3.42 6.77
N HIS A 56 -5.76 -4.44 7.61
CA HIS A 56 -4.43 -4.82 8.05
C HIS A 56 -3.55 -5.28 6.88
N SER A 57 -4.13 -6.00 5.93
CA SER A 57 -3.44 -6.42 4.70
C SER A 57 -2.99 -5.21 3.86
N TYR A 58 -3.86 -4.22 3.67
CA TYR A 58 -3.50 -2.99 2.97
C TYR A 58 -2.42 -2.17 3.70
N GLU A 59 -2.57 -2.01 5.02
CA GLU A 59 -1.60 -1.28 5.86
C GLU A 59 -0.22 -1.94 5.86
N ARG A 60 -0.17 -3.28 5.94
CA ARG A 60 1.08 -4.03 5.84
C ARG A 60 1.75 -3.82 4.48
N CYS A 61 0.99 -3.85 3.39
CA CYS A 61 1.53 -3.55 2.07
C CYS A 61 2.16 -2.14 1.98
N GLN A 62 1.46 -1.14 2.52
CA GLN A 62 1.96 0.24 2.57
C GLN A 62 3.23 0.36 3.40
N TYR A 63 3.28 -0.33 4.54
CA TYR A 63 4.46 -0.39 5.39
C TYR A 63 5.66 -1.00 4.65
N ASP A 64 5.47 -2.13 3.96
CA ASP A 64 6.53 -2.79 3.21
C ASP A 64 7.04 -1.90 2.06
N GLU A 65 6.14 -1.20 1.33
CA GLU A 65 6.53 -0.22 0.31
C GLU A 65 7.25 1.00 0.90
N PHE A 66 6.86 1.46 2.08
CA PHE A 66 7.57 2.52 2.79
C PHE A 66 8.98 2.09 3.16
N MET A 67 9.16 0.89 3.71
CA MET A 67 10.48 0.36 4.06
C MET A 67 11.38 0.20 2.83
N LYS A 68 10.84 -0.22 1.68
CA LYS A 68 11.58 -0.21 0.41
C LYS A 68 12.08 1.19 0.03
N ARG A 69 11.26 2.23 0.24
CA ARG A 69 11.64 3.63 -0.02
C ARG A 69 12.69 4.13 0.96
N VAL A 70 12.59 3.78 2.25
CA VAL A 70 13.61 4.10 3.25
C VAL A 70 14.95 3.50 2.87
N LYS A 71 14.99 2.20 2.54
CA LYS A 71 16.22 1.54 2.09
C LYS A 71 16.82 2.20 0.84
N LYS A 72 15.98 2.55 -0.14
CA LYS A 72 16.44 3.28 -1.33
C LYS A 72 17.02 4.65 -0.98
N MET A 73 16.43 5.36 -0.02
CA MET A 73 16.95 6.65 0.44
C MET A 73 18.29 6.51 1.18
N GLU A 74 18.47 5.44 1.97
CA GLU A 74 19.76 5.12 2.61
C GLU A 74 20.84 4.83 1.57
N GLU A 75 20.54 4.02 0.55
CA GLU A 75 21.43 3.74 -0.58
C GLU A 75 21.84 5.03 -1.31
N LEU A 76 20.89 5.93 -1.58
CA LEU A 76 21.15 7.23 -2.21
C LEU A 76 22.01 8.16 -1.35
N LYS A 77 21.78 8.18 -0.02
CA LYS A 77 22.59 8.96 0.93
C LYS A 77 24.02 8.44 1.02
N ALA A 78 24.20 7.12 1.04
CA ALA A 78 25.52 6.50 1.03
C ALA A 78 26.29 6.78 -0.27
N ALA A 79 25.59 6.80 -1.41
CA ALA A 79 26.18 7.13 -2.71
C ALA A 79 26.52 8.63 -2.85
N ASN A 80 25.72 9.52 -2.22
CA ASN A 80 25.87 10.97 -2.35
C ASN A 80 25.84 11.67 -0.97
N PRO A 81 26.94 11.64 -0.19
CA PRO A 81 27.00 12.15 1.18
C PRO A 81 26.76 13.67 1.33
N GLY A 82 26.75 14.43 0.22
CA GLY A 82 26.48 15.86 0.21
C GLY A 82 25.02 16.26 -0.11
N MET A 83 24.12 15.30 -0.38
CA MET A 83 22.73 15.59 -0.71
C MET A 83 21.97 16.03 0.55
N ARG A 84 21.82 17.36 0.74
CA ARG A 84 21.00 17.90 1.83
C ARG A 84 19.53 17.54 1.60
N SER A 85 18.93 16.89 2.59
CA SER A 85 17.48 16.89 2.76
C SER A 85 17.08 18.33 3.06
N ASN A 86 16.40 18.97 2.10
CA ASN A 86 15.91 20.34 2.20
C ASN A 86 14.93 20.50 3.37
#